data_AF-A0A257V5B5-F1
#
_entry.id   AF-A0A257V5B5-F1
#
_cell.length_a   1.000
_cell.length_b   1.000
_cell.length_c   1.000
_cell.angle_alpha   90.00
_cell.angle_beta   90.00
_cell.angle_gamma   90.00
#
_symmetry.space_group_name_H-M   'P 1'
#
loop_
_entity.id
_entity.type
_entity.pdbx_description
1 polymer ?
#
loop_
_entity_poly.entity_id
_entity_poly.type
_entity_poly.pdbx_seq_one_letter_code
_entity_poly.pdbx_strand_id
1 'polypeptide(L)'
;MVESRPSEPARLRLRLGETIFALDSEKVVIGRSRSCDIRLREDTVSRLHAAFVIRDAALVLEDLGSSNGTYLNGERVLTPCVVTAGDAVRFGSLRGSIEPADAPPARSRTGEDGSGDGFSSGLTDARPAGFGWRVLAVGADAVLLALGSLVPFAPLLATLAVERYLLPADTLPPSLEAKSVLAGACGALWLVYAFYFVVHGWARRGGTPGMKFCGLRLLDWRQRIPIGYGRALLRLAAGLVTVLTLGLGFLLVLFRRDRKSLHDLLAGTMVVRRRRFGGAVPPA
;
A
#
# COMPACT_ATOMS: atom_id res chain seq x y z
N MET A 1 -27.75 47.58 -19.59
CA MET A 1 -26.30 47.40 -19.40
C MET A 1 -26.11 46.71 -18.07
N VAL A 2 -25.81 45.42 -18.07
CA VAL A 2 -25.43 44.69 -16.85
C VAL A 2 -23.92 44.71 -16.80
N GLU A 3 -23.36 45.56 -15.94
CA GLU A 3 -21.93 45.57 -15.64
C GLU A 3 -21.52 44.21 -15.08
N SER A 4 -20.76 43.45 -15.87
CA SER A 4 -20.09 42.24 -15.41
C SER A 4 -19.02 42.67 -14.40
N ARG A 5 -19.28 42.41 -13.10
CA ARG A 5 -18.26 42.50 -12.06
C ARG A 5 -17.03 41.69 -12.52
N PRO A 6 -15.80 42.23 -12.44
CA PRO A 6 -14.61 41.41 -12.63
C PRO A 6 -14.66 40.27 -11.62
N SER A 7 -14.52 39.03 -12.09
CA SER A 7 -14.55 37.83 -11.26
C SER A 7 -13.45 37.94 -10.19
N GLU A 8 -13.83 38.15 -8.93
CA GLU A 8 -12.91 37.97 -7.81
C GLU A 8 -12.24 36.58 -7.98
N PRO A 9 -10.93 36.47 -7.71
CA PRO A 9 -10.25 35.17 -7.80
C PRO A 9 -11.01 34.19 -6.91
N ALA A 10 -11.40 33.05 -7.49
CA ALA A 10 -12.18 32.05 -6.78
C ALA A 10 -11.46 31.71 -5.47
N ARG A 11 -12.05 32.08 -4.33
CA ARG A 11 -11.49 31.76 -3.03
C ARG A 11 -11.54 30.24 -2.89
N LEU A 12 -10.38 29.60 -2.73
CA LEU A 12 -10.29 28.16 -2.60
C LEU A 12 -10.07 27.77 -1.14
N ARG A 13 -10.51 26.56 -0.80
CA ARG A 13 -10.29 25.95 0.50
C ARG A 13 -9.66 24.58 0.31
N LEU A 14 -8.80 24.22 1.25
CA LEU A 14 -8.26 22.88 1.37
C LEU A 14 -9.10 22.07 2.35
N ARG A 15 -9.70 20.99 1.89
CA ARG A 15 -10.35 20.01 2.76
C ARG A 15 -9.45 18.81 3.01
N LEU A 16 -9.22 18.50 4.28
CA LEU A 16 -8.47 17.33 4.75
C LEU A 16 -9.35 16.54 5.71
N GLY A 17 -10.04 15.53 5.19
CA GLY A 17 -11.05 14.78 5.94
C GLY A 17 -12.23 15.67 6.34
N GLU A 18 -12.39 15.88 7.65
CA GLU A 18 -13.43 16.75 8.23
C GLU A 18 -12.96 18.20 8.43
N THR A 19 -11.65 18.46 8.35
CA THR A 19 -11.09 19.80 8.58
C THR A 19 -11.00 20.57 7.27
N ILE A 20 -11.37 21.85 7.30
CA ILE A 20 -11.33 22.76 6.16
C ILE A 20 -10.43 23.93 6.51
N PHE A 21 -9.52 24.29 5.61
CA PHE A 21 -8.58 25.40 5.75
C PHE A 21 -8.80 26.38 4.60
N ALA A 22 -8.85 27.67 4.92
CA ALA A 22 -8.90 28.72 3.89
C ALA A 22 -7.52 28.84 3.22
N LEU A 23 -7.51 29.06 1.90
CA LEU A 23 -6.33 29.38 1.11
C LEU A 23 -6.45 30.82 0.61
N ASP A 24 -6.58 31.76 1.54
CA ASP A 24 -6.92 33.17 1.32
C ASP A 24 -5.73 34.14 1.51
N SER A 25 -4.56 33.61 1.87
CA SER A 25 -3.33 34.37 2.03
C SER A 25 -2.41 34.20 0.82
N GLU A 26 -1.55 35.19 0.54
CA GLU A 26 -0.59 35.15 -0.58
C GLU A 26 0.26 33.87 -0.60
N LYS A 27 0.61 33.37 0.60
CA LYS A 27 1.31 32.12 0.79
C LYS A 27 0.78 31.41 2.03
N VAL A 28 0.43 30.14 1.87
CA VAL A 28 0.00 29.25 2.94
C VAL A 28 0.92 28.03 2.95
N VAL A 29 1.74 27.93 3.99
CA VAL A 29 2.68 26.84 4.18
C VAL A 29 2.03 25.70 4.97
N ILE A 30 2.19 24.49 4.43
CA ILE A 30 1.65 23.26 5.01
C ILE A 30 2.81 22.38 5.48
N GLY A 31 2.68 21.85 6.69
CA GLY A 31 3.66 20.92 7.23
C GLY A 31 3.34 20.49 8.64
N ARG A 32 4.18 19.63 9.23
CA ARG A 32 4.00 19.17 10.62
C ARG A 32 4.56 20.13 11.66
N SER A 33 5.38 21.09 11.24
CA SER A 33 6.00 22.07 12.14
C SER A 33 4.94 22.97 12.77
N ARG A 34 5.24 23.54 13.95
CA ARG A 34 4.41 24.59 14.56
C ARG A 34 4.50 25.92 13.81
N SER A 35 5.50 26.08 12.95
CA SER A 35 5.75 27.28 12.14
C SER A 35 4.99 27.29 10.82
N CYS A 36 4.12 26.32 10.55
CA CYS A 36 3.31 26.25 9.33
C CYS A 36 1.92 26.84 9.60
N ASP A 37 1.37 27.52 8.60
CA ASP A 37 0.00 28.06 8.65
C ASP A 37 -1.02 26.92 8.81
N ILE A 38 -0.84 25.84 8.05
CA ILE A 38 -1.61 24.61 8.20
C ILE A 38 -0.73 23.53 8.80
N ARG A 39 -0.94 23.29 10.10
CA ARG A 39 -0.21 22.27 10.84
C ARG A 39 -0.88 20.90 10.73
N LEU A 40 -0.22 19.97 10.06
CA LEU A 40 -0.67 18.59 9.91
C LEU A 40 0.05 17.67 10.88
N ARG A 41 -0.69 16.96 11.74
CA ARG A 41 -0.12 16.06 12.77
C ARG A 41 0.11 14.65 12.23
N GLU A 42 0.66 14.56 11.03
CA GLU A 42 0.92 13.29 10.34
C GLU A 42 2.42 13.05 10.18
N ASP A 43 2.87 11.85 10.55
CA ASP A 43 4.30 11.50 10.57
C ASP A 43 4.95 11.48 9.17
N THR A 44 4.14 11.22 8.15
CA THR A 44 4.56 11.20 6.74
C THR A 44 4.67 12.60 6.14
N VAL A 45 4.22 13.64 6.85
CA VAL A 45 4.30 15.03 6.41
C VAL A 45 5.61 15.65 6.91
N SER A 46 6.45 16.17 6.01
CA SER A 46 7.64 16.96 6.36
C SER A 46 7.34 18.19 7.23
N ARG A 47 8.36 18.67 7.96
CA ARG A 47 8.25 19.87 8.83
C ARG A 47 7.75 21.09 8.05
N LEU A 48 8.35 21.33 6.89
CA LEU A 48 7.88 22.19 5.82
C LEU A 48 7.64 21.26 4.63
N HIS A 49 6.40 21.11 4.17
CA HIS A 49 6.05 20.08 3.19
C HIS A 49 5.73 20.68 1.82
N ALA A 50 4.78 21.59 1.80
CA ALA A 50 4.31 22.23 0.59
C ALA A 50 3.88 23.66 0.92
N ALA A 51 3.73 24.47 -0.11
CA ALA A 51 3.08 25.77 -0.01
C ALA A 51 2.04 25.92 -1.11
N PHE A 52 0.91 26.53 -0.76
CA PHE A 52 0.05 27.17 -1.73
C PHE A 52 0.48 28.63 -1.84
N VAL A 53 0.67 29.12 -3.07
CA VAL A 53 1.13 30.48 -3.37
C VAL A 53 0.19 31.07 -4.42
N ILE A 54 -0.28 32.28 -4.20
CA ILE A 54 -1.04 33.01 -5.21
C ILE A 54 -0.03 33.67 -6.16
N ARG A 55 -0.05 33.28 -7.45
CA ARG A 55 0.78 33.86 -8.51
C ARG A 55 -0.10 34.18 -9.70
N ASP A 56 -0.01 35.39 -10.25
CA ASP A 56 -0.78 35.82 -11.43
C ASP A 56 -2.29 35.52 -11.32
N ALA A 57 -2.87 35.78 -10.14
CA ALA A 57 -4.26 35.47 -9.78
C ALA A 57 -4.65 33.97 -9.80
N ALA A 58 -3.69 33.06 -9.93
CA ALA A 58 -3.88 31.61 -9.83
C ALA A 58 -3.29 31.08 -8.50
N LEU A 59 -3.97 30.09 -7.92
CA LEU A 59 -3.42 29.35 -6.79
C LEU A 59 -2.46 28.30 -7.32
N VAL A 60 -1.21 28.31 -6.84
CA VAL A 60 -0.15 27.41 -7.27
C VAL A 60 0.30 26.57 -6.08
N LEU A 61 0.46 25.27 -6.31
CA LEU A 61 0.99 24.33 -5.33
C LEU A 61 2.46 24.04 -5.61
N GLU A 62 3.28 24.20 -4.58
CA GLU A 62 4.73 24.00 -4.60
C GLU A 62 5.15 22.97 -3.55
N ASP A 63 5.98 22.00 -3.93
CA ASP A 63 6.63 21.09 -2.98
C ASP A 63 7.89 21.76 -2.39
N LEU A 64 8.04 21.76 -1.07
CA LEU A 64 9.17 22.41 -0.38
C LEU A 64 10.31 21.42 -0.07
N GLY A 65 10.52 20.43 -0.93
CA GLY A 65 11.51 19.36 -0.71
C GLY A 65 11.00 18.30 0.27
N SER A 66 9.74 17.91 0.15
CA SER A 66 9.13 16.96 1.06
C SER A 66 9.70 15.55 0.88
N SER A 67 9.86 14.80 1.98
CA SER A 67 10.48 13.46 1.93
C SER A 67 9.58 12.42 1.26
N ASN A 68 8.26 12.59 1.36
CA ASN A 68 7.26 11.65 0.83
C ASN A 68 6.51 12.19 -0.39
N GLY A 69 6.84 13.40 -0.84
CA GLY A 69 6.26 14.06 -2.01
C GLY A 69 4.91 14.73 -1.76
N THR A 70 4.68 15.80 -2.52
CA THR A 70 3.39 16.44 -2.77
C THR A 70 2.83 15.97 -4.11
N TYR A 71 1.53 15.74 -4.18
CA TYR A 71 0.87 15.23 -5.39
C TYR A 71 -0.42 16.00 -5.67
N LEU A 72 -0.68 16.23 -6.95
CA LEU A 72 -1.88 16.85 -7.50
C LEU A 72 -2.50 15.88 -8.51
N ASN A 73 -3.76 15.50 -8.31
CA ASN A 73 -4.49 14.54 -9.14
C ASN A 73 -3.76 13.20 -9.37
N GLY A 74 -2.94 12.79 -8.39
CA GLY A 74 -2.17 11.55 -8.43
C GLY A 74 -0.78 11.67 -9.06
N GLU A 75 -0.49 12.78 -9.74
CA GLU A 75 0.82 13.10 -10.29
C GLU A 75 1.68 13.85 -9.27
N ARG A 76 2.99 13.60 -9.27
CA ARG A 76 3.91 14.22 -8.30
C ARG A 76 4.22 15.66 -8.72
N VAL A 77 4.08 16.60 -7.80
CA VAL A 77 4.47 18.00 -8.02
C VAL A 77 6.00 18.09 -7.96
N LEU A 78 6.63 18.26 -9.13
CA LEU A 78 8.08 18.44 -9.27
C LEU A 78 8.45 19.90 -9.53
N THR A 79 7.55 20.63 -10.17
CA THR A 79 7.59 22.08 -10.39
C THR A 79 6.28 22.68 -9.87
N PRO A 80 6.22 23.99 -9.61
CA PRO A 80 4.97 24.66 -9.24
C PRO A 80 3.83 24.33 -10.21
N CYS A 81 2.67 23.90 -9.70
CA CYS A 81 1.50 23.53 -10.51
C CYS A 81 0.28 24.38 -10.14
N VAL A 82 -0.47 24.86 -11.13
CA VAL A 82 -1.75 25.54 -10.90
C VAL A 82 -2.75 24.56 -10.31
N VAL A 83 -3.54 25.04 -9.35
CA VAL A 83 -4.56 24.29 -8.62
C VAL A 83 -5.92 24.96 -8.79
N THR A 84 -6.94 24.14 -8.99
CA THR A 84 -8.32 24.54 -9.26
C THR A 84 -9.30 23.81 -8.33
N ALA A 85 -10.52 24.33 -8.24
CA ALA A 85 -11.59 23.67 -7.49
C ALA A 85 -11.88 22.27 -8.07
N GLY A 86 -12.01 21.27 -7.19
CA GLY A 86 -12.19 19.86 -7.53
C GLY A 86 -10.90 19.05 -7.54
N ASP A 87 -9.73 19.69 -7.53
CA ASP A 87 -8.46 18.98 -7.56
C ASP A 87 -8.21 18.17 -6.29
N ALA A 88 -7.70 16.95 -6.48
CA ALA A 88 -7.27 16.08 -5.40
C ALA A 88 -5.80 16.36 -5.05
N VAL A 89 -5.52 16.65 -3.79
CA VAL A 89 -4.15 16.89 -3.31
C VAL A 89 -3.72 15.81 -2.32
N ARG A 90 -2.41 15.56 -2.25
CA ARG A 90 -1.84 14.66 -1.25
C ARG A 90 -0.49 15.15 -0.75
N PHE A 91 -0.34 15.20 0.57
CA PHE A 91 0.89 15.54 1.30
C PHE A 91 1.36 14.33 2.09
N GLY A 92 2.41 13.66 1.63
CA GLY A 92 2.80 12.37 2.22
C GLY A 92 1.66 11.35 2.13
N SER A 93 1.15 10.84 3.26
CA SER A 93 -0.02 9.95 3.27
C SER A 93 -1.36 10.67 3.38
N LEU A 94 -1.38 11.97 3.71
CA LEU A 94 -2.61 12.71 3.95
C LEU A 94 -3.21 13.19 2.61
N ARG A 95 -4.46 12.83 2.35
CA ARG A 95 -5.21 13.20 1.14
C ARG A 95 -6.20 14.32 1.45
N GLY A 96 -6.44 15.16 0.47
CA GLY A 96 -7.43 16.22 0.52
C GLY A 96 -7.99 16.56 -0.85
N SER A 97 -8.92 17.49 -0.85
CA SER A 97 -9.50 18.08 -2.05
C SER A 97 -9.51 19.59 -1.94
N ILE A 98 -9.50 20.24 -3.09
CA ILE A 98 -9.63 21.67 -3.21
C ILE A 98 -11.09 21.97 -3.50
N GLU A 99 -11.70 22.81 -2.65
CA GLU A 99 -13.10 23.16 -2.74
C GLU A 99 -13.24 24.67 -2.97
N PRO A 100 -14.30 25.12 -3.68
CA PRO A 100 -14.63 26.53 -3.72
C PRO A 100 -15.09 26.98 -2.31
N ALA A 101 -14.67 28.17 -1.89
CA ALA A 101 -14.99 28.72 -0.57
C ALA A 101 -16.50 28.95 -0.37
N ASP A 102 -17.25 29.12 -1.45
CA ASP A 102 -18.70 29.34 -1.43
C ASP A 102 -19.52 28.04 -1.51
N ALA A 103 -18.87 26.86 -1.51
CA ALA A 103 -19.58 25.60 -1.46
C ALA A 103 -20.28 25.43 -0.09
N PRO A 104 -21.60 25.18 -0.05
CA PRO A 104 -22.27 24.76 1.18
C PRO A 104 -21.58 23.51 1.74
N PRO A 105 -21.48 23.33 3.07
CA PRO A 105 -20.92 22.12 3.66
C PRO A 105 -21.68 20.92 3.09
N ALA A 106 -20.99 20.10 2.28
CA ALA A 106 -21.59 18.98 1.59
C ALA A 106 -22.25 18.06 2.63
N ARG A 107 -23.59 17.99 2.60
CA ARG A 107 -24.36 17.01 3.36
C ARG A 107 -23.85 15.63 2.97
N SER A 108 -23.54 14.82 3.97
CA SER A 108 -23.20 13.41 3.83
C SER A 108 -24.27 12.70 3.00
N ARG A 109 -23.96 12.37 1.74
CA ARG A 109 -24.78 11.45 0.94
C ARG A 109 -24.48 10.03 1.41
N THR A 110 -25.28 9.56 2.36
CA THR A 110 -25.54 8.15 2.62
C THR A 110 -26.52 7.62 1.56
N GLY A 111 -26.15 6.49 0.92
CA GLY A 111 -27.07 5.54 0.26
C GLY A 111 -27.32 5.71 -1.24
N GLU A 112 -26.87 4.69 -2.02
CA GLU A 112 -27.52 4.03 -3.18
C GLU A 112 -27.92 4.90 -4.41
N ASP A 113 -27.65 4.57 -5.68
CA ASP A 113 -27.34 3.33 -6.41
C ASP A 113 -26.63 3.66 -7.75
N GLY A 114 -25.94 2.69 -8.35
CA GLY A 114 -25.57 2.75 -9.78
C GLY A 114 -24.23 2.15 -10.16
N SER A 115 -24.24 0.86 -10.52
CA SER A 115 -23.28 0.11 -11.35
C SER A 115 -22.18 0.92 -12.07
N GLY A 116 -20.92 0.67 -11.69
CA GLY A 116 -19.72 1.11 -12.41
C GLY A 116 -18.46 0.96 -11.55
N ASP A 117 -17.68 -0.10 -11.82
CA ASP A 117 -16.28 -0.29 -11.40
C ASP A 117 -15.94 -0.07 -9.92
N GLY A 118 -16.50 -0.92 -9.07
CA GLY A 118 -16.18 -0.98 -7.65
C GLY A 118 -14.78 -1.54 -7.36
N PHE A 119 -13.72 -0.76 -7.52
CA PHE A 119 -12.38 -1.16 -7.02
C PHE A 119 -11.40 0.02 -6.76
N SER A 120 -11.79 1.07 -6.04
CA SER A 120 -10.79 2.06 -5.55
C SER A 120 -11.19 2.92 -4.34
N SER A 121 -12.47 3.01 -3.97
CA SER A 121 -12.92 4.03 -3.01
C SER A 121 -12.73 3.67 -1.50
N GLY A 122 -12.55 2.39 -1.15
CA GLY A 122 -12.60 1.93 0.25
C GLY A 122 -11.28 1.82 1.04
N LEU A 123 -10.22 2.58 0.71
CA LEU A 123 -8.89 2.46 1.36
C LEU A 123 -8.30 3.79 1.85
N THR A 124 -9.12 4.84 1.95
CA THR A 124 -8.77 6.23 2.28
C THR A 124 -8.23 6.47 3.70
N ASP A 125 -8.23 5.48 4.61
CA ASP A 125 -7.76 5.61 6.00
C ASP A 125 -6.68 4.56 6.39
N ALA A 126 -5.96 4.01 5.40
CA ALA A 126 -5.06 2.88 5.61
C ALA A 126 -3.66 3.34 6.11
N ARG A 127 -3.40 3.17 7.41
CA ARG A 127 -2.08 3.46 8.01
C ARG A 127 -1.02 2.46 7.55
N PRO A 128 0.24 2.89 7.31
CA PRO A 128 1.34 1.98 7.02
C PRO A 128 1.47 0.91 8.10
N ALA A 129 1.61 -0.35 7.69
CA ALA A 129 1.73 -1.45 8.63
C ALA A 129 3.08 -1.36 9.37
N GLY A 130 3.01 -1.34 10.71
CA GLY A 130 4.21 -1.36 11.55
C GLY A 130 5.00 -2.67 11.44
N PHE A 131 6.26 -2.64 11.86
CA PHE A 131 7.19 -3.77 11.79
C PHE A 131 6.62 -5.07 12.37
N GLY A 132 6.06 -5.03 13.58
CA GLY A 132 5.53 -6.23 14.24
C GLY A 132 4.41 -6.93 13.46
N TRP A 133 3.51 -6.17 12.83
CA TRP A 133 2.46 -6.75 11.98
C TRP A 133 3.02 -7.43 10.73
N ARG A 134 4.12 -6.90 10.18
CA ARG A 134 4.79 -7.52 9.03
C ARG A 134 5.51 -8.80 9.43
N VAL A 135 6.18 -8.82 10.58
CA VAL A 135 6.81 -10.04 11.13
C VAL A 135 5.75 -11.11 11.36
N LEU A 136 4.63 -10.74 12.00
CA LEU A 136 3.51 -11.65 12.24
C LEU A 136 2.95 -12.22 10.94
N ALA A 137 2.74 -11.37 9.92
CA ALA A 137 2.26 -11.81 8.61
C ALA A 137 3.24 -12.75 7.91
N VAL A 138 4.53 -12.45 7.94
CA VAL A 138 5.58 -13.33 7.37
C VAL A 138 5.65 -14.66 8.12
N GLY A 139 5.54 -14.64 9.45
CA GLY A 139 5.49 -15.86 10.26
C GLY A 139 4.26 -16.72 9.95
N ALA A 140 3.08 -16.10 9.87
CA ALA A 140 1.86 -16.79 9.48
C ALA A 140 1.96 -17.36 8.06
N ASP A 141 2.50 -16.60 7.11
CA ASP A 141 2.75 -17.07 5.75
C ASP A 141 3.74 -18.24 5.71
N ALA A 142 4.81 -18.21 6.51
CA ALA A 142 5.79 -19.28 6.59
C ALA A 142 5.15 -20.58 7.09
N VAL A 143 4.31 -20.51 8.13
CA VAL A 143 3.57 -21.67 8.64
C VAL A 143 2.60 -22.21 7.59
N LEU A 144 1.81 -21.34 6.96
CA LEU A 144 0.84 -21.75 5.94
C LEU A 144 1.52 -22.37 4.72
N LEU A 145 2.64 -21.81 4.28
CA LEU A 145 3.43 -22.34 3.16
C LEU A 145 4.08 -23.68 3.52
N ALA A 146 4.59 -23.83 4.74
CA ALA A 146 5.18 -25.09 5.21
C ALA A 146 4.14 -26.20 5.32
N LEU A 147 2.97 -25.92 5.91
CA LEU A 147 1.86 -26.89 5.96
C LEU A 147 1.38 -27.25 4.55
N GLY A 148 1.21 -26.26 3.68
CA GLY A 148 0.81 -26.49 2.30
C GLY A 148 1.85 -27.25 1.48
N SER A 149 3.15 -27.13 1.79
CA SER A 149 4.21 -27.88 1.13
C SER A 149 4.17 -29.38 1.40
N LEU A 150 3.46 -29.84 2.44
CA LEU A 150 3.27 -31.27 2.68
C LEU A 150 2.52 -31.94 1.52
N VAL A 151 1.62 -31.21 0.83
CA VAL A 151 0.84 -31.77 -0.28
C VAL A 151 1.72 -32.16 -1.48
N PRO A 152 2.52 -31.27 -2.09
CA PRO A 152 3.37 -31.64 -3.22
C PRO A 152 4.49 -32.62 -2.83
N PHE A 153 4.93 -32.63 -1.56
CA PHE A 153 5.98 -33.53 -1.08
C PHE A 153 5.46 -34.85 -0.48
N ALA A 154 4.14 -35.01 -0.29
CA ALA A 154 3.56 -36.22 0.29
C ALA A 154 3.96 -37.51 -0.44
N PRO A 155 4.00 -37.57 -1.80
CA PRO A 155 4.44 -38.76 -2.50
C PRO A 155 5.88 -39.14 -2.17
N LEU A 156 6.79 -38.16 -2.16
CA LEU A 156 8.20 -38.38 -1.81
C LEU A 156 8.33 -38.86 -0.36
N LEU A 157 7.66 -38.21 0.58
CA LEU A 157 7.68 -38.61 2.00
C LEU A 157 7.10 -40.01 2.20
N ALA A 158 6.03 -40.37 1.48
CA ALA A 158 5.44 -41.70 1.52
C ALA A 158 6.43 -42.77 1.02
N THR A 159 7.13 -42.52 -0.10
CA THR A 159 8.14 -43.47 -0.59
C THR A 159 9.27 -43.69 0.42
N LEU A 160 9.77 -42.63 1.06
CA LEU A 160 10.80 -42.71 2.10
C LEU A 160 10.30 -43.44 3.36
N ALA A 161 9.04 -43.24 3.74
CA ALA A 161 8.44 -43.90 4.88
C ALA A 161 8.22 -45.40 4.63
N VAL A 162 7.73 -45.77 3.43
CA VAL A 162 7.57 -47.17 3.01
C VAL A 162 8.91 -47.90 3.05
N GLU A 163 9.95 -47.30 2.48
CA GLU A 163 11.31 -47.84 2.50
C GLU A 163 11.86 -48.02 3.91
N ARG A 164 11.61 -47.05 4.80
CA ARG A 164 12.14 -47.08 6.16
C ARG A 164 11.42 -48.07 7.08
N TYR A 165 10.11 -48.26 6.91
CA TYR A 165 9.28 -48.93 7.91
C TYR A 165 8.52 -50.16 7.40
N LEU A 166 8.24 -50.25 6.11
CA LEU A 166 7.38 -51.29 5.53
C LEU A 166 8.17 -52.30 4.67
N LEU A 167 9.30 -51.89 4.11
CA LEU A 167 10.13 -52.76 3.27
C LEU A 167 11.09 -53.61 4.13
N PRO A 168 11.14 -54.95 3.90
CA PRO A 168 12.19 -55.80 4.46
C PRO A 168 13.57 -55.33 4.00
N ALA A 169 14.59 -55.49 4.85
CA ALA A 169 15.97 -55.06 4.57
C ALA A 169 16.56 -55.64 3.28
N ASP A 170 16.01 -56.75 2.79
CA ASP A 170 16.49 -57.49 1.63
C ASP A 170 15.87 -57.02 0.31
N THR A 171 14.90 -56.09 0.35
CA THR A 171 14.30 -55.51 -0.86
C THR A 171 15.18 -54.40 -1.43
N LEU A 172 15.42 -54.45 -2.75
CA LEU A 172 16.17 -53.41 -3.45
C LEU A 172 15.41 -52.08 -3.37
N PRO A 173 16.00 -51.02 -2.79
CA PRO A 173 15.37 -49.71 -2.80
C PRO A 173 15.19 -49.23 -4.24
N PRO A 174 14.17 -48.40 -4.52
CA PRO A 174 14.01 -47.81 -5.84
C PRO A 174 15.30 -47.10 -6.26
N SER A 175 15.64 -47.20 -7.55
CA SER A 175 16.90 -46.65 -8.08
C SER A 175 17.05 -45.17 -7.71
N LEU A 176 18.29 -44.73 -7.51
CA LEU A 176 18.58 -43.32 -7.21
C LEU A 176 17.98 -42.37 -8.28
N GLU A 177 17.91 -42.85 -9.52
CA GLU A 177 17.24 -42.18 -10.64
C GLU A 177 15.72 -42.02 -10.44
N ALA A 178 15.02 -43.06 -9.99
CA ALA A 178 13.57 -42.96 -9.74
C ALA A 178 13.26 -41.95 -8.61
N LYS A 179 14.07 -41.95 -7.54
CA LYS A 179 13.92 -41.01 -6.43
C LYS A 179 14.21 -39.56 -6.86
N SER A 180 15.21 -39.34 -7.71
CA SER A 180 15.54 -37.99 -8.20
C SER A 180 14.48 -37.44 -9.15
N VAL A 181 13.91 -38.26 -10.03
CA VAL A 181 12.78 -37.88 -10.90
C VAL A 181 11.56 -37.50 -10.06
N LEU A 182 11.21 -38.33 -9.06
CA LEU A 182 10.09 -38.04 -8.16
C LEU A 182 10.32 -36.74 -7.37
N ALA A 183 11.51 -36.55 -6.81
CA ALA A 183 11.88 -35.32 -6.09
C ALA A 183 11.79 -34.09 -7.01
N GLY A 184 12.24 -34.20 -8.27
CA GLY A 184 12.11 -33.15 -9.28
C GLY A 184 10.65 -32.79 -9.58
N ALA A 185 9.78 -33.79 -9.75
CA ALA A 185 8.36 -33.58 -9.96
C ALA A 185 7.67 -32.90 -8.76
N CYS A 186 7.96 -33.35 -7.53
CA CYS A 186 7.50 -32.72 -6.29
C CYS A 186 7.98 -31.25 -6.20
N GLY A 187 9.25 -31.01 -6.54
CA GLY A 187 9.83 -29.66 -6.58
C GLY A 187 9.14 -28.74 -7.59
N ALA A 188 8.84 -29.24 -8.80
CA ALA A 188 8.12 -28.49 -9.81
C ALA A 188 6.70 -28.12 -9.35
N LEU A 189 5.96 -29.07 -8.77
CA LEU A 189 4.64 -28.81 -8.18
C LEU A 189 4.71 -27.79 -7.05
N TRP A 190 5.74 -27.88 -6.20
CA TRP A 190 5.96 -26.91 -5.12
C TRP A 190 6.24 -25.50 -5.66
N LEU A 191 7.00 -25.35 -6.75
CA LEU A 191 7.24 -24.05 -7.38
C LEU A 191 5.93 -23.43 -7.91
N VAL A 192 5.07 -24.23 -8.54
CA VAL A 192 3.73 -23.79 -8.97
C VAL A 192 2.91 -23.33 -7.76
N TYR A 193 2.88 -24.14 -6.70
CA TYR A 193 2.19 -23.80 -5.47
C TYR A 193 2.72 -22.50 -4.84
N ALA A 194 4.04 -22.35 -4.70
CA ALA A 194 4.68 -21.16 -4.14
C ALA A 194 4.38 -19.91 -4.99
N PHE A 195 4.40 -20.03 -6.32
CA PHE A 195 4.01 -18.95 -7.22
C PHE A 195 2.56 -18.50 -6.98
N TYR A 196 1.62 -19.45 -6.87
CA TYR A 196 0.22 -19.12 -6.60
C TYR A 196 -0.01 -18.53 -5.21
N PHE A 197 0.70 -19.03 -4.21
CA PHE A 197 0.61 -18.54 -2.83
C PHE A 197 1.13 -17.10 -2.72
N VAL A 198 2.32 -16.84 -3.26
CA VAL A 198 3.05 -15.57 -3.09
C VAL A 198 2.73 -14.59 -4.20
N VAL A 199 3.17 -14.90 -5.44
CA VAL A 199 3.14 -13.96 -6.57
C VAL A 199 1.71 -13.66 -6.99
N HIS A 200 0.89 -14.69 -7.21
CA HIS A 200 -0.51 -14.48 -7.58
C HIS A 200 -1.30 -13.82 -6.44
N GLY A 201 -1.03 -14.19 -5.19
CA GLY A 201 -1.60 -13.55 -4.00
C GLY A 201 -1.36 -12.05 -3.96
N TRP A 202 -0.12 -11.62 -4.18
CA TRP A 202 0.23 -10.20 -4.28
C TRP A 202 -0.38 -9.55 -5.52
N ALA A 203 -0.19 -10.14 -6.70
CA ALA A 203 -0.55 -9.56 -7.99
C ALA A 203 -2.05 -9.30 -8.12
N ARG A 204 -2.90 -10.26 -7.72
CA ARG A 204 -4.35 -10.22 -7.96
C ARG A 204 -5.17 -10.04 -6.68
N ARG A 205 -4.72 -10.57 -5.55
CA ARG A 205 -5.51 -10.60 -4.31
C ARG A 205 -5.10 -9.54 -3.28
N GLY A 206 -4.12 -8.70 -3.61
CA GLY A 206 -3.64 -7.61 -2.75
C GLY A 206 -2.96 -8.09 -1.48
N GLY A 207 -2.42 -9.31 -1.45
CA GLY A 207 -1.75 -9.88 -0.27
C GLY A 207 -1.80 -11.41 -0.23
N THR A 208 -0.81 -11.99 0.44
CA THR A 208 -0.77 -13.42 0.80
C THR A 208 -1.79 -13.74 1.90
N PRO A 209 -2.12 -15.02 2.13
CA PRO A 209 -3.05 -15.43 3.17
C PRO A 209 -2.70 -14.90 4.59
N GLY A 210 -1.44 -14.98 5.02
CA GLY A 210 -0.96 -14.49 6.31
C GLY A 210 -1.05 -12.96 6.42
N MET A 211 -0.77 -12.23 5.34
CA MET A 211 -1.04 -10.79 5.27
C MET A 211 -2.54 -10.50 5.49
N LYS A 212 -3.43 -11.23 4.82
CA LYS A 212 -4.89 -11.04 4.97
C LYS A 212 -5.36 -11.37 6.39
N PHE A 213 -4.83 -12.44 6.99
CA PHE A 213 -5.11 -12.81 8.38
C PHE A 213 -4.75 -11.67 9.35
N CYS A 214 -3.60 -11.02 9.12
CA CYS A 214 -3.16 -9.86 9.89
C CYS A 214 -3.89 -8.55 9.53
N GLY A 215 -4.87 -8.58 8.62
CA GLY A 215 -5.58 -7.40 8.13
C GLY A 215 -4.71 -6.48 7.27
N LEU A 216 -3.63 -7.00 6.70
CA LEU A 216 -2.71 -6.27 5.83
C LEU A 216 -3.15 -6.36 4.38
N ARG A 217 -2.93 -5.28 3.65
CA ARG A 217 -3.10 -5.22 2.20
C ARG A 217 -1.90 -4.59 1.53
N LEU A 218 -1.57 -5.12 0.38
CA LEU A 218 -0.55 -4.62 -0.52
C LEU A 218 -1.20 -3.70 -1.54
N LEU A 219 -0.62 -2.52 -1.67
CA LEU A 219 -1.05 -1.50 -2.60
C LEU A 219 0.10 -1.08 -3.50
N ASP A 220 -0.24 -0.62 -4.70
CA ASP A 220 0.65 0.19 -5.54
C ASP A 220 1.01 1.51 -4.81
N TRP A 221 2.12 2.17 -5.16
CA TRP A 221 2.40 3.57 -4.82
C TRP A 221 1.25 4.53 -5.17
N ARG A 222 0.46 4.22 -6.22
CA ARG A 222 -0.80 4.93 -6.55
C ARG A 222 -2.00 4.53 -5.68
N GLN A 223 -1.79 3.65 -4.70
CA GLN A 223 -2.78 3.07 -3.79
C GLN A 223 -3.88 2.26 -4.49
N ARG A 224 -3.53 1.62 -5.61
CA ARG A 224 -4.44 0.78 -6.41
C ARG A 224 -4.20 -0.71 -6.18
N ILE A 225 -5.27 -1.49 -6.35
CA ILE A 225 -5.27 -2.95 -6.45
C ILE A 225 -5.98 -3.29 -7.77
N PRO A 226 -5.51 -4.26 -8.58
CA PRO A 226 -4.32 -5.08 -8.41
C PRO A 226 -2.99 -4.36 -8.69
N ILE A 227 -1.88 -4.85 -8.14
CA ILE A 227 -0.53 -4.31 -8.43
C ILE A 227 0.07 -4.89 -9.73
N GLY A 228 -0.49 -5.99 -10.25
CA GLY A 228 -0.01 -6.69 -11.44
C GLY A 228 1.17 -7.63 -11.17
N TYR A 229 1.41 -8.55 -12.11
CA TYR A 229 2.45 -9.59 -11.97
C TYR A 229 3.87 -9.03 -12.05
N GLY A 230 4.14 -8.06 -12.92
CA GLY A 230 5.48 -7.47 -13.07
C GLY A 230 6.01 -6.90 -11.75
N ARG A 231 5.18 -6.13 -11.03
CA ARG A 231 5.55 -5.58 -9.73
C ARG A 231 5.62 -6.63 -8.64
N ALA A 232 4.76 -7.64 -8.68
CA ALA A 232 4.84 -8.77 -7.75
C ALA A 232 6.15 -9.57 -7.91
N LEU A 233 6.61 -9.78 -9.14
CA LEU A 233 7.89 -10.43 -9.45
C LEU A 233 9.09 -9.56 -9.05
N LEU A 234 9.06 -8.25 -9.34
CA LEU A 234 10.08 -7.32 -8.84
C LEU A 234 10.17 -7.33 -7.32
N ARG A 235 9.02 -7.41 -6.64
CA ARG A 235 8.95 -7.52 -5.18
C ARG A 235 9.55 -8.83 -4.68
N LEU A 236 9.33 -9.94 -5.39
CA LEU A 236 9.95 -11.23 -5.08
C LEU A 236 11.47 -11.17 -5.24
N ALA A 237 11.97 -10.65 -6.36
CA ALA A 237 13.40 -10.50 -6.62
C ALA A 237 14.08 -9.61 -5.57
N ALA A 238 13.47 -8.47 -5.23
CA ALA A 238 13.96 -7.62 -4.15
C ALA A 238 13.86 -8.28 -2.76
N GLY A 239 12.89 -9.17 -2.58
CA GLY A 239 12.78 -10.03 -1.40
C GLY A 239 13.97 -10.97 -1.26
N LEU A 240 14.45 -11.57 -2.36
CA LEU A 240 15.64 -12.41 -2.36
C LEU A 240 16.88 -11.61 -1.91
N VAL A 241 17.06 -10.38 -2.40
CA VAL A 241 18.13 -9.48 -1.92
C VAL A 241 18.00 -9.20 -0.42
N THR A 242 16.77 -9.03 0.08
CA THR A 242 16.52 -8.86 1.51
C THR A 242 16.92 -10.10 2.31
N VAL A 243 16.66 -11.30 1.81
CA VAL A 243 17.05 -12.57 2.46
C VAL A 243 18.57 -12.75 2.44
N LEU A 244 19.22 -12.48 1.29
CA LEU A 244 20.68 -12.57 1.15
C LEU A 244 21.40 -11.59 2.09
N THR A 245 20.79 -10.46 2.39
CA THR A 245 21.28 -9.49 3.37
C THR A 245 20.81 -9.79 4.80
N LEU A 246 20.44 -11.05 5.11
CA LEU A 246 20.00 -11.51 6.43
C LEU A 246 18.84 -10.67 7.03
N GLY A 247 17.95 -10.16 6.18
CA GLY A 247 16.82 -9.35 6.61
C GLY A 247 17.14 -7.87 6.85
N LEU A 248 18.35 -7.38 6.55
CA LEU A 248 18.69 -5.95 6.63
C LEU A 248 17.69 -5.07 5.85
N GLY A 249 17.30 -5.51 4.66
CA GLY A 249 16.27 -4.81 3.85
C GLY A 249 14.89 -4.74 4.51
N PHE A 250 14.59 -5.64 5.45
CA PHE A 250 13.36 -5.65 6.24
C PHE A 250 13.47 -4.74 7.47
N LEU A 251 14.65 -4.68 8.10
CA LEU A 251 14.95 -3.81 9.25
C LEU A 251 14.85 -2.32 8.92
N LEU A 252 14.99 -1.92 7.63
CA LEU A 252 14.78 -0.54 7.18
C LEU A 252 13.42 0.04 7.62
N VAL A 253 12.40 -0.78 7.83
CA VAL A 253 11.08 -0.36 8.33
C VAL A 253 11.17 0.32 9.70
N LEU A 254 12.15 -0.06 10.54
CA LEU A 254 12.35 0.50 11.88
C LEU A 254 12.98 1.90 11.83
N PHE A 255 13.87 2.13 10.87
CA PHE A 255 14.63 3.38 10.77
C PHE A 255 13.97 4.40 9.83
N ARG A 256 13.12 3.94 8.90
CA ARG A 256 12.47 4.82 7.92
C ARG A 256 11.12 5.33 8.40
N ARG A 257 10.91 6.64 8.24
CA ARG A 257 9.64 7.33 8.59
C ARG A 257 8.44 6.87 7.75
N ASP A 258 8.66 6.37 6.54
CA ASP A 258 7.61 5.86 5.64
C ASP A 258 7.24 4.38 5.89
N ARG A 259 7.93 3.70 6.82
CA ARG A 259 7.75 2.28 7.18
C ARG A 259 7.74 1.32 5.97
N LYS A 260 8.49 1.65 4.92
CA LYS A 260 8.69 0.78 3.75
C LYS A 260 9.94 -0.07 3.92
N SER A 261 9.85 -1.34 3.52
CA SER A 261 10.99 -2.23 3.38
C SER A 261 11.71 -2.00 2.05
N LEU A 262 12.93 -2.53 1.91
CA LEU A 262 13.71 -2.45 0.66
C LEU A 262 12.91 -2.97 -0.55
N HIS A 263 12.27 -4.12 -0.41
CA HIS A 263 11.47 -4.72 -1.48
C HIS A 263 10.17 -3.97 -1.78
N ASP A 264 9.62 -3.24 -0.80
CA ASP A 264 8.48 -2.35 -1.04
C ASP A 264 8.91 -1.14 -1.87
N LEU A 265 10.10 -0.59 -1.59
CA LEU A 265 10.68 0.53 -2.36
C LEU A 265 11.00 0.13 -3.80
N LEU A 266 11.72 -0.97 -3.99
CA LEU A 266 12.14 -1.44 -5.31
C LEU A 266 10.94 -1.84 -6.19
N ALA A 267 9.90 -2.40 -5.59
CA ALA A 267 8.69 -2.77 -6.33
C ALA A 267 7.68 -1.61 -6.48
N GLY A 268 7.92 -0.46 -5.87
CA GLY A 268 6.95 0.64 -5.83
C GLY A 268 5.62 0.24 -5.19
N THR A 269 5.68 -0.51 -4.09
CA THR A 269 4.51 -1.01 -3.35
C THR A 269 4.52 -0.52 -1.90
N MET A 270 3.39 -0.63 -1.22
CA MET A 270 3.31 -0.40 0.21
C MET A 270 2.35 -1.38 0.88
N VAL A 271 2.66 -1.77 2.11
CA VAL A 271 1.76 -2.57 2.94
C VAL A 271 1.05 -1.66 3.93
N VAL A 272 -0.26 -1.68 3.87
CA VAL A 272 -1.13 -0.93 4.76
C VAL A 272 -1.95 -1.89 5.60
N ARG A 273 -2.33 -1.45 6.81
CA ARG A 273 -3.27 -2.18 7.65
C ARG A 273 -4.67 -1.60 7.42
N ARG A 274 -5.64 -2.45 7.07
CA ARG A 274 -7.05 -2.04 7.11
C ARG A 274 -7.43 -1.85 8.57
N ARG A 275 -8.00 -0.69 8.93
CA ARG A 275 -8.79 -0.61 10.16
C ARG A 275 -9.93 -1.61 10.02
N ARG A 276 -10.01 -2.59 10.92
CA ARG A 276 -11.30 -3.22 11.20
C ARG A 276 -12.18 -2.08 11.67
N PHE A 277 -13.24 -1.76 10.92
CA PHE A 277 -14.36 -1.05 11.53
C PHE A 277 -14.77 -1.92 12.73
N GLY A 278 -14.45 -1.43 13.93
CA GLY A 278 -14.96 -2.01 15.15
C GLY A 278 -16.48 -1.86 15.15
N GLY A 279 -17.13 -2.92 15.64
CA GLY A 279 -18.53 -3.04 16.03
C GLY A 279 -19.48 -1.91 15.70
N ALA A 280 -20.57 -2.27 15.02
CA ALA A 280 -21.83 -1.59 15.21
C ALA A 280 -22.03 -1.30 16.71
N VAL A 281 -22.18 -0.01 17.03
CA VAL A 281 -22.74 0.43 18.31
C VAL A 281 -24.17 -0.13 18.34
N PRO A 282 -24.57 -0.98 19.29
CA PRO A 282 -25.96 -1.37 19.39
C PRO A 282 -26.80 -0.12 19.69
N PRO A 283 -27.96 0.05 19.04
CA PRO A 283 -28.85 1.14 19.40
C PRO A 283 -29.25 0.99 20.88
N ALA A 284 -29.14 2.10 21.60
CA ALA A 284 -29.66 2.25 22.95
C ALA A 284 -31.19 2.25 22.94
#